data_AF-A0A7X9R3X1-F1
#
_entry.id   AF-A0A7X9R3X1-F1
#
_cell.length_a   1.000
_cell.length_b   1.000
_cell.length_c   1.000
_cell.angle_alpha   90.00
_cell.angle_beta   90.00
_cell.angle_gamma   90.00
#
_symmetry.space_group_name_H-M   'P 1'
#
loop_
_entity.id
_entity.type
_entity.pdbx_description
1 polymer ?
#
loop_
_entity_poly.entity_id
_entity_poly.type
_entity_poly.pdbx_seq_one_letter_code
_entity_poly.pdbx_strand_id
1 'polypeptide(L)'
;MSLVFAHDVFRTGDARVALGGAGGSVALFTIAISSFRSAGFRNLRQPRKLGLHHDPTHGAGISVPTGRTAVFTTVVAMLGLTAYGGTAAFAWHIGLGETLLPFGRDNREGALFVSLCAAVLGTIAVLIACVRFDTTLYIYRGGVRRHVCRRIFLKKQVLDTFVPWGSITRIGAGDLGVRGGTTAHPVIDLHTAEPLPSDSRTRHDSEHRLAVMAHQLVVEPNTLFALLEKLAEDPACRERLVESDAIDLLCPPPLRERFRAARAKKAIR
;
A
#
# COMPACT_ATOMS: atom_id res chain seq x y z
N MET A 1 4.98 -31.39 21.07
CA MET A 1 4.65 -31.01 22.45
C MET A 1 4.04 -29.61 22.58
N SER A 2 3.58 -28.99 21.48
CA SER A 2 3.10 -27.60 21.45
C SER A 2 1.59 -27.47 21.16
N LEU A 3 0.91 -28.59 20.88
CA LEU A 3 -0.53 -28.64 20.61
C LEU A 3 -1.37 -28.95 21.86
N VAL A 4 -0.77 -29.58 22.87
CA VAL A 4 -1.47 -29.92 24.13
C VAL A 4 -1.63 -28.67 25.01
N PHE A 5 -0.65 -27.75 25.00
CA PHE A 5 -0.73 -26.46 25.71
C PHE A 5 -1.83 -25.54 25.19
N ALA A 6 -2.30 -25.70 23.95
CA ALA A 6 -3.37 -24.86 23.40
C ALA A 6 -4.77 -25.29 23.89
N HIS A 7 -4.92 -26.55 24.34
CA HIS A 7 -6.23 -27.10 24.72
C HIS A 7 -6.59 -26.83 26.18
N ASP A 8 -5.61 -26.76 27.09
CA ASP A 8 -5.86 -26.52 28.52
C ASP A 8 -6.13 -25.03 28.85
N VAL A 9 -5.64 -24.11 28.03
CA VAL A 9 -5.82 -22.65 28.13
C VAL A 9 -7.27 -22.20 27.80
N PHE A 10 -8.18 -23.11 27.43
CA PHE A 10 -9.56 -22.73 27.09
C PHE A 10 -10.57 -22.83 28.24
N ARG A 11 -10.22 -23.38 29.41
CA ARG A 11 -11.27 -23.87 30.33
C ARG A 11 -11.71 -22.95 31.50
N THR A 12 -10.94 -21.99 32.01
CA THR A 12 -11.40 -21.28 33.25
C THR A 12 -10.98 -19.82 33.51
N GLY A 13 -10.32 -19.13 32.58
CA GLY A 13 -9.85 -17.73 32.78
C GLY A 13 -8.76 -17.33 31.78
N ASP A 14 -8.15 -18.37 31.22
CA ASP A 14 -7.05 -18.36 30.26
C ASP A 14 -7.42 -17.88 28.85
N ALA A 15 -8.69 -17.96 28.44
CA ALA A 15 -9.11 -17.52 27.09
C ALA A 15 -8.81 -16.03 26.82
N ARG A 16 -8.81 -15.19 27.86
CA ARG A 16 -8.53 -13.75 27.76
C ARG A 16 -7.05 -13.45 27.70
N VAL A 17 -6.25 -14.18 28.50
CA VAL A 17 -4.77 -14.13 28.45
C VAL A 17 -4.29 -14.64 27.10
N ALA A 18 -4.91 -15.71 26.59
CA ALA A 18 -4.69 -16.22 25.23
C ALA A 18 -5.05 -15.20 24.15
N LEU A 19 -6.17 -14.49 24.29
CA LEU A 19 -6.56 -13.42 23.36
C LEU A 19 -5.55 -12.27 23.35
N GLY A 20 -5.09 -11.84 24.53
CA GLY A 20 -4.07 -10.80 24.67
C GLY A 20 -2.74 -11.22 24.06
N GLY A 21 -2.22 -12.40 24.43
CA GLY A 21 -0.98 -12.95 23.90
C GLY A 21 -1.03 -13.20 22.39
N ALA A 22 -2.15 -13.71 21.87
CA ALA A 22 -2.37 -13.85 20.43
C ALA A 22 -2.38 -12.49 19.73
N GLY A 23 -3.08 -11.49 20.28
CA GLY A 23 -3.11 -10.12 19.76
C GLY A 23 -1.73 -9.48 19.67
N GLY A 24 -0.93 -9.59 20.73
CA GLY A 24 0.46 -9.12 20.76
C GLY A 24 1.35 -9.83 19.74
N SER A 25 1.22 -11.15 19.62
CA SER A 25 1.97 -11.96 18.65
C SER A 25 1.66 -11.57 17.20
N VAL A 26 0.37 -11.39 16.87
CA VAL A 26 -0.07 -10.91 15.56
C VAL A 26 0.47 -9.51 15.27
N ALA A 27 0.48 -8.62 16.26
CA ALA A 27 1.03 -7.28 16.10
C ALA A 27 2.54 -7.31 15.78
N LEU A 28 3.33 -8.05 16.55
CA LEU A 28 4.77 -8.16 16.32
C LEU A 28 5.09 -8.79 14.96
N PHE A 29 4.35 -9.84 14.58
CA PHE A 29 4.54 -10.51 13.29
C PHE A 29 4.21 -9.58 12.11
N THR A 30 3.13 -8.82 12.21
CA THR A 30 2.75 -7.86 11.15
C THR A 30 3.68 -6.67 11.06
N ILE A 31 4.20 -6.18 12.19
CA ILE A 31 5.26 -5.15 12.22
C ILE A 31 6.51 -5.68 11.55
N ALA A 32 6.95 -6.90 11.86
CA ALA A 32 8.11 -7.52 11.23
C ALA A 32 7.95 -7.61 9.70
N ILE A 33 6.79 -8.09 9.22
CA ILE A 33 6.48 -8.13 7.78
C ILE A 33 6.52 -6.72 7.17
N SER A 34 5.96 -5.72 7.84
CA SER A 34 5.96 -4.33 7.36
C SER A 34 7.39 -3.77 7.24
N SER A 35 8.25 -4.06 8.21
CA SER A 35 9.66 -3.65 8.22
C SER A 35 10.44 -4.30 7.08
N PHE A 36 10.29 -5.62 6.87
CA PHE A 36 10.93 -6.31 5.74
C PHE A 36 10.49 -5.74 4.39
N ARG A 37 9.21 -5.36 4.27
CA ARG A 37 8.70 -4.78 3.02
C ARG A 37 9.20 -3.37 2.76
N SER A 38 9.30 -2.56 3.82
CA SER A 38 9.82 -1.20 3.75
C SER A 38 11.32 -1.17 3.44
N ALA A 39 12.07 -2.22 3.81
CA ALA A 39 13.48 -2.40 3.45
C ALA A 39 13.74 -2.72 1.95
N GLY A 40 12.72 -2.63 1.07
CA GLY A 40 12.89 -2.76 -0.38
C GLY A 40 12.63 -4.15 -0.95
N PHE A 41 12.36 -5.15 -0.12
CA PHE A 41 12.04 -6.52 -0.57
C PHE A 41 10.67 -6.63 -1.26
N ARG A 42 9.84 -5.57 -1.23
CA ARG A 42 8.50 -5.52 -1.84
C ARG A 42 8.50 -5.78 -3.35
N ASN A 43 9.57 -5.41 -4.06
CA ASN A 43 9.62 -5.44 -5.53
C ASN A 43 10.43 -6.60 -6.10
N LEU A 44 10.82 -7.58 -5.27
CA LEU A 44 11.63 -8.73 -5.71
C LEU A 44 10.82 -9.80 -6.45
N ARG A 45 9.49 -9.76 -6.36
CA ARG A 45 8.62 -10.75 -6.98
C ARG A 45 7.45 -10.05 -7.66
N GLN A 46 7.09 -10.56 -8.85
CA GLN A 46 5.90 -10.12 -9.58
C GLN A 46 4.69 -10.09 -8.63
N PRO A 47 4.01 -8.94 -8.52
CA PRO A 47 2.81 -8.90 -7.73
C PRO A 47 1.69 -9.66 -8.44
N ARG A 48 1.18 -10.70 -7.78
CA ARG A 48 0.00 -11.51 -8.21
C ARG A 48 -1.28 -10.72 -8.54
N LYS A 49 -1.28 -9.41 -8.28
CA LYS A 49 -2.42 -8.52 -8.50
C LYS A 49 -2.33 -7.75 -9.82
N LEU A 50 -1.23 -7.90 -10.57
CA LEU A 50 -1.21 -7.48 -11.97
C LEU A 50 -2.10 -8.42 -12.76
N GLY A 51 -2.93 -7.85 -13.62
CA GLY A 51 -3.82 -8.62 -14.46
C GLY A 51 -4.03 -7.94 -15.79
N LEU A 52 -4.26 -8.74 -16.82
CA LEU A 52 -4.82 -8.26 -18.07
C LEU A 52 -6.26 -7.80 -17.79
N HIS A 53 -6.62 -6.67 -18.36
CA HIS A 53 -7.95 -6.12 -18.26
C HIS A 53 -8.45 -5.83 -19.67
N HIS A 54 -9.69 -6.23 -19.93
CA HIS A 54 -10.34 -5.96 -21.20
C HIS A 54 -11.47 -4.97 -20.95
N ASP A 55 -11.38 -3.80 -21.58
CA ASP A 55 -12.39 -2.77 -21.54
C ASP A 55 -13.19 -2.79 -22.86
N PRO A 56 -14.54 -2.77 -22.82
CA PRO A 56 -15.37 -2.76 -24.03
C PRO A 56 -15.08 -1.58 -24.99
N THR A 57 -14.57 -0.47 -24.46
CA THR A 57 -14.34 0.77 -25.21
C THR A 57 -12.88 0.96 -25.62
N HIS A 58 -11.92 0.43 -24.86
CA HIS A 58 -10.48 0.64 -25.11
C HIS A 58 -9.72 -0.65 -25.46
N GLY A 59 -10.38 -1.80 -25.41
CA GLY A 59 -9.81 -3.10 -25.73
C GLY A 59 -8.96 -3.69 -24.59
N ALA A 60 -8.00 -4.54 -24.97
CA ALA A 60 -7.09 -5.17 -24.02
C ALA A 60 -6.05 -4.17 -23.48
N GLY A 61 -5.69 -4.32 -22.22
CA GLY A 61 -4.65 -3.55 -21.56
C GLY A 61 -4.21 -4.18 -20.25
N ILE A 62 -3.32 -3.48 -19.55
CA ILE A 62 -2.75 -3.94 -18.29
C ILE A 62 -3.36 -3.16 -17.13
N SER A 63 -3.82 -3.87 -16.09
CA SER A 63 -4.28 -3.26 -14.84
C SER A 63 -3.17 -3.27 -13.78
N VAL A 64 -2.87 -2.08 -13.25
CA VAL A 64 -1.90 -1.85 -12.20
C VAL A 64 -2.61 -1.28 -10.97
N PRO A 65 -3.01 -2.14 -10.00
CA PRO A 65 -3.71 -1.68 -8.82
C PRO A 65 -2.77 -1.06 -7.77
N THR A 66 -3.36 -0.45 -6.75
CA THR A 66 -2.67 0.00 -5.53
C THR A 66 -2.25 -1.18 -4.65
N GLY A 67 -1.02 -1.13 -4.12
CA GLY A 67 -0.51 -2.06 -3.13
C GLY A 67 -1.00 -1.74 -1.71
N ARG A 68 -2.15 -2.29 -1.33
CA ARG A 68 -2.81 -2.04 -0.04
C ARG A 68 -2.16 -2.69 1.19
N THR A 69 -1.08 -3.42 0.99
CA THR A 69 -0.61 -4.37 2.00
C THR A 69 0.03 -3.68 3.20
N ALA A 70 0.67 -2.51 3.02
CA ALA A 70 1.27 -1.76 4.12
C ALA A 70 0.22 -1.19 5.10
N VAL A 71 -0.81 -0.52 4.57
CA VAL A 71 -1.91 0.03 5.40
C VAL A 71 -2.64 -1.10 6.13
N PHE A 72 -2.92 -2.20 5.42
CA PHE A 72 -3.56 -3.37 6.01
C PHE A 72 -2.73 -3.96 7.16
N THR A 73 -1.42 -4.19 6.97
CA THR A 73 -0.56 -4.72 8.05
C THR A 73 -0.49 -3.79 9.24
N THR A 74 -0.45 -2.46 9.02
CA THR A 74 -0.46 -1.48 10.11
C THR A 74 -1.77 -1.51 10.89
N VAL A 75 -2.92 -1.55 10.22
CA VAL A 75 -4.23 -1.65 10.89
C VAL A 75 -4.33 -2.93 11.72
N VAL A 76 -3.90 -4.07 11.15
CA VAL A 76 -3.89 -5.35 11.88
C VAL A 76 -2.96 -5.28 13.10
N ALA A 77 -1.78 -4.67 12.97
CA ALA A 77 -0.87 -4.48 14.09
C ALA A 77 -1.49 -3.63 15.20
N MET A 78 -2.14 -2.52 14.85
CA MET A 78 -2.80 -1.64 15.80
C MET A 78 -3.95 -2.36 16.52
N LEU A 79 -4.77 -3.13 15.80
CA LEU A 79 -5.84 -3.92 16.39
C LEU A 79 -5.31 -5.01 17.33
N GLY A 80 -4.21 -5.67 16.97
CA GLY A 80 -3.54 -6.65 17.84
C GLY A 80 -3.03 -6.02 19.14
N LEU A 81 -2.42 -4.83 19.06
CA LEU A 81 -1.97 -4.07 20.23
C LEU A 81 -3.15 -3.57 21.08
N THR A 82 -4.26 -3.15 20.46
CA THR A 82 -5.49 -2.80 21.18
C THR A 82 -6.06 -3.99 21.93
N ALA A 83 -6.09 -5.17 21.31
CA ALA A 83 -6.54 -6.40 21.98
C ALA A 83 -5.63 -6.76 23.16
N TYR A 84 -4.30 -6.68 22.99
CA TYR A 84 -3.34 -6.89 24.08
C TYR A 84 -3.54 -5.88 25.23
N GLY A 85 -3.54 -4.58 24.94
CA GLY A 85 -3.67 -3.54 25.97
C GLY A 85 -5.04 -3.57 26.66
N GLY A 86 -6.11 -3.83 25.92
CA GLY A 86 -7.46 -3.94 26.47
C GLY A 86 -7.62 -5.15 27.39
N THR A 87 -7.09 -6.31 27.00
CA THR A 87 -7.11 -7.51 27.85
C THR A 87 -6.23 -7.35 29.09
N ALA A 88 -5.06 -6.73 28.98
CA ALA A 88 -4.17 -6.45 30.11
C ALA A 88 -4.81 -5.51 31.14
N ALA A 89 -5.40 -4.39 30.70
CA ALA A 89 -6.08 -3.47 31.60
C ALA A 89 -7.32 -4.10 32.24
N PHE A 90 -8.08 -4.88 31.46
CA PHE A 90 -9.26 -5.57 31.98
C PHE A 90 -8.89 -6.63 33.03
N ALA A 91 -7.85 -7.44 32.78
CA ALA A 91 -7.35 -8.45 33.72
C ALA A 91 -6.92 -7.83 35.06
N TRP A 92 -6.29 -6.65 34.99
CA TRP A 92 -5.93 -5.88 36.18
C TRP A 92 -7.15 -5.44 37.01
N HIS A 93 -8.19 -4.90 36.35
CA HIS A 93 -9.38 -4.40 37.04
C HIS A 93 -10.21 -5.48 37.75
N ILE A 94 -10.13 -6.72 37.29
CA ILE A 94 -10.84 -7.87 37.89
C ILE A 94 -9.99 -8.66 38.90
N GLY A 95 -8.75 -8.22 39.15
CA GLY A 95 -7.88 -8.83 40.18
C GLY A 95 -7.47 -10.28 39.88
N LEU A 96 -7.42 -10.68 38.61
CA LEU A 96 -6.87 -11.99 38.22
C LEU A 96 -5.33 -11.88 38.21
N GLY A 97 -4.67 -12.80 38.92
CA GLY A 97 -3.23 -12.79 39.19
C GLY A 97 -2.28 -12.76 37.98
N GLU A 98 -1.02 -12.43 38.26
CA GLU A 98 0.08 -12.07 37.33
C GLU A 98 -0.35 -11.14 36.19
N THR A 99 -0.22 -9.85 36.44
CA THR A 99 -0.72 -8.82 35.55
C THR A 99 0.09 -8.80 34.25
N LEU A 100 -0.60 -8.73 33.10
CA LEU A 100 0.01 -8.57 31.77
C LEU A 100 0.67 -7.19 31.57
N LEU A 101 0.76 -6.40 32.65
CA LEU A 101 1.37 -5.09 32.67
C LEU A 101 2.89 -5.24 32.89
N PRO A 102 3.72 -4.37 32.29
CA PRO A 102 5.16 -4.38 32.52
C PRO A 102 5.48 -4.17 34.01
N PHE A 103 6.52 -4.86 34.52
CA PHE A 103 7.06 -4.64 35.86
C PHE A 103 7.29 -3.14 36.11
N GLY A 104 6.69 -2.61 37.19
CA GLY A 104 6.71 -1.17 37.54
C GLY A 104 5.50 -0.36 37.07
N ARG A 105 4.60 -0.94 36.27
CA ARG A 105 3.29 -0.36 35.89
C ARG A 105 2.09 -1.16 36.37
N ASP A 106 2.31 -2.11 37.28
CA ASP A 106 1.25 -2.84 37.97
C ASP A 106 0.62 -2.00 39.07
N ASN A 107 0.02 -0.88 38.67
CA ASN A 107 -0.69 0.04 39.53
C ASN A 107 -1.91 0.61 38.80
N ARG A 108 -2.81 1.24 39.56
CA ARG A 108 -4.07 1.80 39.03
C ARG A 108 -3.82 2.79 37.89
N GLU A 109 -2.79 3.60 38.03
CA GLU A 109 -2.41 4.59 37.01
C GLU A 109 -1.93 3.93 35.72
N GLY A 110 -1.14 2.86 35.81
CA GLY A 110 -0.65 2.07 34.69
C GLY A 110 -1.78 1.37 33.93
N ALA A 111 -2.74 0.77 34.64
CA ALA A 111 -3.91 0.15 34.03
C ALA A 111 -4.82 1.16 33.30
N LEU A 112 -5.07 2.32 33.92
CA LEU A 112 -5.81 3.41 33.28
C LEU A 112 -5.07 3.97 32.06
N PHE A 113 -3.75 4.15 32.15
CA PHE A 113 -2.95 4.61 31.02
C PHE A 113 -2.96 3.63 29.84
N VAL A 114 -2.79 2.33 30.10
CA VAL A 114 -2.81 1.29 29.06
C VAL A 114 -4.18 1.15 28.42
N SER A 115 -5.27 1.21 29.21
CA SER A 115 -6.64 1.18 28.66
C SER A 115 -6.91 2.39 27.75
N LEU A 116 -6.50 3.60 28.16
CA LEU A 116 -6.62 4.80 27.34
C LEU A 116 -5.83 4.66 26.03
N CYS A 117 -4.57 4.21 26.11
CA CYS A 117 -3.75 3.97 24.92
C CYS A 117 -4.38 2.96 23.97
N ALA A 118 -4.89 1.84 24.50
CA ALA A 118 -5.55 0.80 23.71
C ALA A 118 -6.81 1.34 23.02
N ALA A 119 -7.63 2.14 23.73
CA ALA A 119 -8.83 2.75 23.19
C ALA A 119 -8.52 3.78 22.08
N VAL A 120 -7.53 4.66 22.31
CA VAL A 120 -7.07 5.63 21.30
C VAL A 120 -6.53 4.92 20.07
N LEU A 121 -5.67 3.92 20.27
CA LEU A 121 -5.07 3.15 19.18
C LEU A 121 -6.13 2.40 18.36
N GLY A 122 -7.12 1.79 19.04
CA GLY A 122 -8.23 1.09 18.41
C GLY A 122 -9.12 2.04 17.62
N THR A 123 -9.39 3.22 18.16
CA THR A 123 -10.15 4.27 17.47
C THR A 123 -9.43 4.72 16.19
N ILE A 124 -8.13 4.99 16.27
CA ILE A 124 -7.33 5.36 15.09
C ILE A 124 -7.32 4.22 14.06
N ALA A 125 -7.16 2.96 14.50
CA ALA A 125 -7.19 1.81 13.60
C ALA A 125 -8.52 1.69 12.85
N VAL A 126 -9.65 1.89 13.54
CA VAL A 126 -10.99 1.91 12.93
C VAL A 126 -11.13 3.06 11.95
N LEU A 127 -10.70 4.28 12.32
CA LEU A 127 -10.74 5.45 11.44
C LEU A 127 -9.95 5.20 10.15
N ILE A 128 -8.74 4.65 10.25
CA ILE A 128 -7.91 4.29 9.09
C ILE A 128 -8.61 3.20 8.26
N ALA A 129 -9.20 2.18 8.90
CA ALA A 129 -9.90 1.11 8.20
C ALA A 129 -11.14 1.58 7.42
N CYS A 130 -11.82 2.62 7.94
CA CYS A 130 -12.99 3.26 7.34
C CYS A 130 -12.66 4.19 6.17
N VAL A 131 -11.42 4.67 6.07
CA VAL A 131 -10.96 5.53 4.98
C VAL A 131 -10.13 4.71 4.00
N ARG A 132 -10.66 4.51 2.79
CA ARG A 132 -10.00 3.72 1.75
C ARG A 132 -9.82 4.53 0.48
N PHE A 133 -8.61 4.49 -0.06
CA PHE A 133 -8.23 5.09 -1.32
C PHE A 133 -7.68 4.00 -2.22
N ASP A 134 -8.38 3.75 -3.32
CA ASP A 134 -8.07 2.69 -4.25
C ASP A 134 -7.80 3.30 -5.62
N THR A 135 -6.54 3.34 -6.02
CA THR A 135 -6.14 3.80 -7.35
C THR A 135 -5.76 2.60 -8.21
N THR A 136 -6.37 2.47 -9.37
CA THR A 136 -5.98 1.50 -10.39
C THR A 136 -5.62 2.26 -11.65
N LEU A 137 -4.41 2.03 -12.14
CA LEU A 137 -3.94 2.54 -13.40
C LEU A 137 -4.13 1.45 -14.45
N TYR A 138 -4.89 1.75 -15.50
CA TYR A 138 -5.00 0.88 -16.66
C TYR A 138 -4.19 1.47 -17.80
N ILE A 139 -3.41 0.64 -18.46
CA ILE A 139 -2.57 1.01 -19.60
C ILE A 139 -3.13 0.28 -20.81
N TYR A 140 -3.71 1.03 -21.75
CA TYR A 140 -4.29 0.52 -22.98
C TYR A 140 -3.45 0.95 -24.18
N ARG A 141 -3.68 0.31 -25.33
CA ARG A 141 -3.09 0.73 -26.61
C ARG A 141 -3.45 2.19 -26.97
N GLY A 142 -4.67 2.62 -26.65
CA GLY A 142 -5.17 3.97 -26.96
C GLY A 142 -4.75 5.06 -25.97
N GLY A 143 -4.38 4.71 -24.74
CA GLY A 143 -4.04 5.68 -23.71
C GLY A 143 -3.94 5.08 -22.32
N VAL A 144 -3.87 5.97 -21.33
CA VAL A 144 -3.77 5.61 -19.91
C VAL A 144 -5.06 6.02 -19.21
N ARG A 145 -5.65 5.10 -18.45
CA ARG A 145 -6.83 5.37 -17.61
C ARG A 145 -6.43 5.31 -16.15
N ARG A 146 -6.79 6.32 -15.38
CA ARG A 146 -6.67 6.31 -13.92
C ARG A 146 -8.06 6.25 -13.30
N HIS A 147 -8.32 5.13 -12.63
CA HIS A 147 -9.56 4.91 -11.89
C HIS A 147 -9.28 5.03 -10.40
N VAL A 148 -9.87 6.02 -9.74
CA VAL A 148 -9.72 6.28 -8.30
C VAL A 148 -11.06 6.08 -7.60
N CYS A 149 -11.11 5.07 -6.75
CA CYS A 149 -12.21 4.82 -5.83
C CYS A 149 -11.84 5.33 -4.43
N ARG A 150 -12.48 6.42 -4.00
CA ARG A 150 -12.35 6.95 -2.63
C ARG A 150 -13.58 6.56 -1.82
N ARG A 151 -13.37 5.84 -0.73
CA ARG A 151 -14.40 5.53 0.25
C ARG A 151 -14.04 6.18 1.58
N ILE A 152 -14.84 7.14 2.02
CA ILE A 152 -14.73 7.73 3.36
C ILE A 152 -15.99 7.37 4.11
N PHE A 153 -15.86 6.48 5.09
CA PHE A 153 -16.98 5.91 5.84
C PHE A 153 -18.04 5.31 4.89
N LEU A 154 -19.15 6.02 4.71
CA LEU A 154 -20.30 5.64 3.88
C LEU A 154 -20.28 6.30 2.49
N LYS A 155 -19.51 7.37 2.29
CA LYS A 155 -19.45 8.08 1.01
C LYS A 155 -18.46 7.37 0.08
N LYS A 156 -18.94 6.96 -1.09
CA LYS A 156 -18.13 6.42 -2.19
C LYS A 156 -18.07 7.46 -3.30
N GLN A 157 -16.86 7.87 -3.66
CA GLN A 157 -16.58 8.73 -4.81
C GLN A 157 -15.73 7.94 -5.80
N VAL A 158 -16.13 7.96 -7.06
CA VAL A 158 -15.40 7.32 -8.15
C VAL A 158 -14.97 8.41 -9.10
N LEU A 159 -13.67 8.53 -9.33
CA LEU A 159 -13.08 9.44 -10.29
C LEU A 159 -12.44 8.60 -11.37
N ASP A 160 -12.78 8.90 -12.62
CA ASP A 160 -12.24 8.20 -13.77
C ASP A 160 -11.69 9.22 -14.76
N THR A 161 -10.42 9.05 -15.11
CA THR A 161 -9.72 9.94 -16.03
C THR A 161 -9.03 9.11 -17.08
N PHE A 162 -9.44 9.25 -18.33
CA PHE A 162 -8.75 8.66 -19.47
C PHE A 162 -7.93 9.74 -20.19
N VAL A 163 -6.67 9.43 -20.48
CA VAL A 163 -5.75 10.31 -21.20
C VAL A 163 -5.22 9.56 -22.42
N PRO A 164 -5.61 9.97 -23.64
CA PRO A 164 -5.06 9.41 -24.88
C PRO A 164 -3.55 9.61 -24.98
N TRP A 165 -2.83 8.67 -25.61
CA TRP A 165 -1.38 8.84 -25.80
C TRP A 165 -1.03 10.10 -26.60
N GLY A 166 -1.85 10.44 -27.60
CA GLY A 166 -1.64 11.62 -28.44
C GLY A 166 -1.81 12.97 -27.72
N SER A 167 -2.49 12.99 -26.56
CA SER A 167 -2.63 14.22 -25.76
C SER A 167 -1.51 14.39 -24.74
N ILE A 168 -0.68 13.36 -24.51
CA ILE A 168 0.44 13.42 -23.58
C ILE A 168 1.62 14.12 -24.26
N THR A 169 1.98 15.31 -23.77
CA THR A 169 3.09 16.09 -24.31
C THR A 169 4.42 15.71 -23.68
N ARG A 170 4.40 15.34 -22.39
CA ARG A 170 5.60 14.99 -21.65
C ARG A 170 5.27 14.07 -20.47
N ILE A 171 6.17 13.14 -20.20
CA ILE A 171 6.16 12.32 -18.98
C ILE A 171 7.30 12.83 -18.09
N GLY A 172 6.95 13.25 -16.87
CA GLY A 172 7.88 13.80 -15.90
C GLY A 172 8.01 12.90 -14.68
N ALA A 173 9.20 12.85 -14.09
CA ALA A 173 9.39 12.33 -12.74
C ALA A 173 9.12 13.46 -11.75
N GLY A 174 8.07 13.31 -10.96
CA GLY A 174 7.70 14.21 -9.89
C GLY A 174 8.02 13.59 -8.52
N ASP A 175 8.25 14.43 -7.53
CA ASP A 175 8.42 13.99 -6.15
C ASP A 175 7.42 14.69 -5.25
N LEU A 176 6.64 13.91 -4.51
CA LEU A 176 5.92 14.43 -3.36
C LEU A 176 6.89 14.53 -2.20
N GLY A 177 7.55 15.68 -2.10
CA GLY A 177 8.26 16.08 -0.89
C GLY A 177 7.26 16.25 0.25
N VAL A 178 7.42 15.49 1.32
CA VAL A 178 6.70 15.77 2.57
C VAL A 178 7.33 17.03 3.16
N ARG A 179 6.58 18.13 3.26
CA ARG A 179 6.99 19.30 4.07
C ARG A 179 7.24 18.81 5.50
N GLY A 180 8.51 18.60 5.85
CA GLY A 180 8.95 18.09 7.16
C GLY A 180 9.40 16.63 7.24
N GLY A 181 9.51 15.90 6.11
CA GLY A 181 10.03 14.53 6.07
C GLY A 181 11.20 14.36 5.09
N THR A 182 12.08 13.39 5.34
CA THR A 182 13.24 13.07 4.49
C THR A 182 12.93 12.10 3.34
N THR A 183 11.69 11.60 3.25
CA THR A 183 11.32 10.58 2.26
C THR A 183 10.60 11.22 1.08
N ALA A 184 11.25 11.25 -0.08
CA ALA A 184 10.62 11.59 -1.35
C ALA A 184 9.76 10.41 -1.82
N HIS A 185 8.49 10.67 -2.11
CA HIS A 185 7.61 9.65 -2.66
C HIS A 185 7.50 9.83 -4.18
N PRO A 186 7.92 8.82 -4.99
CA PRO A 186 7.91 8.96 -6.44
C PRO A 186 6.49 9.10 -6.97
N VAL A 187 6.33 10.09 -7.84
CA VAL A 187 5.13 10.39 -8.62
C VAL A 187 5.52 10.47 -10.09
N ILE A 188 4.65 9.99 -10.97
CA ILE A 188 4.81 10.12 -12.42
C ILE A 188 3.81 11.17 -12.86
N ASP A 189 4.31 12.27 -13.42
CA ASP A 189 3.49 13.38 -13.90
C ASP A 189 3.28 13.21 -15.41
N LEU A 190 2.03 13.02 -15.84
CA LEU A 190 1.66 13.00 -17.24
C LEU A 190 1.14 14.39 -17.62
N HIS A 191 1.92 15.12 -18.40
CA HIS A 191 1.54 16.44 -18.91
C HIS A 191 0.66 16.28 -20.15
N THR A 192 -0.47 16.97 -20.16
CA THR A 192 -1.45 16.89 -21.24
C THR A 192 -1.57 18.21 -21.98
N ALA A 193 -1.74 18.18 -23.31
CA ALA A 193 -2.02 19.37 -24.11
C ALA A 193 -3.41 19.93 -23.77
N GLU A 194 -4.40 19.05 -23.64
CA GLU A 194 -5.77 19.41 -23.30
C GLU A 194 -5.96 19.51 -21.77
N PRO A 195 -6.82 20.45 -21.31
CA PRO A 195 -7.13 20.58 -19.90
C PRO A 195 -7.96 19.39 -19.41
N LEU A 196 -7.57 18.80 -18.27
CA LEU A 196 -8.29 17.70 -17.65
C LEU A 196 -9.64 18.19 -17.09
N PRO A 197 -10.74 17.42 -17.16
CA PRO A 197 -12.01 17.84 -16.57
C PRO A 197 -11.89 18.05 -15.05
N SER A 198 -12.33 19.20 -14.52
CA SER A 198 -12.23 19.58 -13.10
C SER A 198 -12.75 18.50 -12.15
N ASP A 199 -13.83 17.84 -12.55
CA ASP A 199 -14.56 16.88 -11.72
C ASP A 199 -13.83 15.53 -11.60
N SER A 200 -12.86 15.29 -12.50
CA SER A 200 -12.02 14.09 -12.51
C SER A 200 -10.64 14.32 -11.86
N ARG A 201 -10.33 15.57 -11.49
CA ARG A 201 -9.05 15.96 -10.88
C ARG A 201 -9.01 15.56 -9.41
N THR A 202 -7.92 14.93 -9.02
CA THR A 202 -7.54 14.74 -7.61
C THR A 202 -6.75 15.94 -7.12
N ARG A 203 -6.53 16.03 -5.79
CA ARG A 203 -5.74 17.11 -5.17
C ARG A 203 -4.33 17.26 -5.73
N HIS A 204 -3.75 16.18 -6.28
CA HIS A 204 -2.38 16.19 -6.79
C HIS A 204 -2.32 16.53 -8.29
N ASP A 205 -3.46 16.56 -8.97
CA ASP A 205 -3.54 16.94 -10.37
C ASP A 205 -3.51 18.45 -10.54
N SER A 206 -3.11 18.87 -11.72
CA SER A 206 -3.26 20.25 -12.19
C SER A 206 -4.03 20.23 -13.50
N GLU A 207 -4.38 21.40 -14.01
CA GLU A 207 -5.19 21.52 -15.23
C GLU A 207 -4.61 20.75 -16.42
N HIS A 208 -3.30 20.82 -16.61
CA HIS A 208 -2.57 20.14 -17.70
C HIS A 208 -1.64 19.03 -17.18
N ARG A 209 -1.93 18.47 -16.00
CA ARG A 209 -1.06 17.48 -15.36
C ARG A 209 -1.86 16.44 -14.59
N LEU A 210 -1.73 15.18 -15.00
CA LEU A 210 -2.24 14.03 -14.26
C LEU A 210 -1.12 13.43 -13.40
N ALA A 211 -1.29 13.44 -12.08
CA ALA A 211 -0.34 12.85 -11.15
C ALA A 211 -0.68 11.36 -10.92
N VAL A 212 0.29 10.49 -11.19
CA VAL A 212 0.23 9.05 -10.94
C VAL A 212 1.11 8.72 -9.74
N MET A 213 0.48 8.32 -8.64
CA MET A 213 1.14 8.03 -7.37
C MET A 213 1.88 6.69 -7.41
N ALA A 214 3.01 6.64 -8.11
CA ALA A 214 3.74 5.40 -8.40
C ALA A 214 4.14 4.63 -7.13
N HIS A 215 4.48 5.32 -6.03
CA HIS A 215 4.77 4.68 -4.74
C HIS A 215 3.58 3.89 -4.14
N GLN A 216 2.35 4.20 -4.54
CA GLN A 216 1.15 3.50 -4.07
C GLN A 216 0.88 2.25 -4.90
N LEU A 217 1.33 2.19 -6.15
CA LEU A 217 1.10 1.08 -7.06
C LEU A 217 1.89 -0.17 -6.63
N VAL A 218 1.48 -1.36 -7.12
CA VAL A 218 2.22 -2.58 -6.79
C VAL A 218 3.52 -2.73 -7.60
N VAL A 219 3.66 -1.99 -8.70
CA VAL A 219 4.84 -2.06 -9.59
C VAL A 219 5.95 -1.15 -9.08
N GLU A 220 7.20 -1.49 -9.45
CA GLU A 220 8.35 -0.64 -9.18
C GLU A 220 8.26 0.69 -9.97
N PRO A 221 8.39 1.86 -9.29
CA PRO A 221 8.13 3.16 -9.92
C PRO A 221 8.96 3.47 -11.17
N ASN A 222 10.24 3.09 -11.20
CA ASN A 222 11.12 3.38 -12.33
C ASN A 222 10.79 2.52 -13.55
N THR A 223 10.36 1.28 -13.33
CA THR A 223 9.93 0.33 -14.36
C THR A 223 8.64 0.83 -14.98
N LEU A 224 7.69 1.30 -14.15
CA LEU A 224 6.48 1.93 -14.63
C LEU A 224 6.79 3.21 -15.43
N PHE A 225 7.67 4.07 -14.92
CA PHE A 225 8.09 5.29 -15.62
C PHE A 225 8.71 4.98 -16.99
N ALA A 226 9.70 4.09 -17.03
CA ALA A 226 10.39 3.70 -18.26
C ALA A 226 9.44 3.05 -19.28
N LEU A 227 8.47 2.26 -18.81
CA LEU A 227 7.44 1.70 -19.69
C LEU A 227 6.54 2.79 -20.26
N LEU A 228 6.03 3.70 -19.43
CA LEU A 228 5.15 4.78 -19.90
C LEU A 228 5.87 5.72 -20.87
N GLU A 229 7.14 6.05 -20.61
CA GLU A 229 8.01 6.82 -21.50
C GLU A 229 8.17 6.12 -22.86
N LYS A 230 8.53 4.82 -22.85
CA LYS A 230 8.66 4.03 -24.07
C LYS A 230 7.37 3.91 -24.87
N LEU A 231 6.22 3.76 -24.20
CA LEU A 231 4.90 3.72 -24.84
C LEU A 231 4.48 5.07 -25.41
N ALA A 232 4.88 6.17 -24.77
CA ALA A 232 4.63 7.51 -25.30
C ALA A 232 5.45 7.77 -26.57
N GLU A 233 6.73 7.38 -26.56
CA GLU A 233 7.67 7.59 -27.68
C GLU A 233 7.40 6.69 -28.89
N ASP A 234 7.13 5.39 -28.68
CA ASP A 234 6.99 4.40 -29.75
C ASP A 234 5.58 3.80 -29.82
N PRO A 235 4.77 4.19 -30.84
CA PRO A 235 3.46 3.58 -31.08
C PRO A 235 3.50 2.08 -31.33
N ALA A 236 4.57 1.52 -31.92
CA ALA A 236 4.68 0.09 -32.19
C ALA A 236 4.80 -0.73 -30.89
N CYS A 237 5.41 -0.14 -29.85
CA CYS A 237 5.47 -0.76 -28.52
C CYS A 237 4.08 -0.87 -27.86
N ARG A 238 3.08 -0.09 -28.30
CA ARG A 238 1.71 -0.15 -27.77
C ARG A 238 0.97 -1.41 -28.20
N GLU A 239 1.36 -2.04 -29.32
CA GLU A 239 0.77 -3.31 -29.76
C GLU A 239 1.06 -4.44 -28.77
N ARG A 240 2.24 -4.41 -28.14
CA ARG A 240 2.65 -5.40 -27.13
C ARG A 240 1.79 -5.40 -25.88
N LEU A 241 0.99 -4.35 -25.67
CA LEU A 241 0.03 -4.29 -24.54
C LEU A 241 -1.16 -5.23 -24.72
N VAL A 242 -1.41 -5.68 -25.95
CA VAL A 242 -2.51 -6.58 -26.31
C VAL A 242 -2.10 -8.05 -26.17
N GLU A 243 -0.80 -8.32 -26.15
CA GLU A 243 -0.23 -9.67 -26.06
C GLU A 243 -0.46 -10.30 -24.67
N SER A 244 -0.54 -11.63 -24.60
CA SER A 244 -0.83 -12.35 -23.36
C SER A 244 0.28 -12.22 -22.29
N ASP A 245 1.49 -11.87 -22.72
CA ASP A 245 2.68 -11.65 -21.89
C ASP A 245 2.94 -10.16 -21.61
N ALA A 246 2.00 -9.26 -21.93
CA ALA A 246 2.12 -7.82 -21.69
C ALA A 246 2.46 -7.46 -20.22
N ILE A 247 2.05 -8.31 -19.27
CA ILE A 247 2.37 -8.15 -17.84
C ILE A 247 3.89 -8.23 -17.59
N ASP A 248 4.62 -9.00 -18.38
CA ASP A 248 6.06 -9.17 -18.23
C ASP A 248 6.82 -7.88 -18.57
N LEU A 249 6.22 -6.95 -19.33
CA LEU A 249 6.76 -5.61 -19.58
C LEU A 249 6.89 -4.77 -18.30
N LEU A 250 6.08 -5.06 -17.28
CA LEU A 250 6.12 -4.40 -15.97
C LEU A 250 7.05 -5.11 -14.98
N CYS A 251 7.74 -6.16 -15.42
CA CYS A 251 8.69 -6.87 -14.57
C CYS A 251 10.01 -6.13 -14.53
N PRO A 252 10.49 -5.72 -13.35
CA PRO A 252 11.82 -5.17 -13.26
C PRO A 252 12.83 -6.26 -13.68
N PRO A 253 13.87 -5.91 -14.45
CA PRO A 253 14.94 -6.86 -14.76
C PRO A 253 15.60 -7.33 -13.45
N PRO A 254 16.11 -8.57 -13.40
CA PRO A 254 16.69 -9.13 -12.19
C PRO A 254 17.80 -8.22 -11.64
N LEU A 255 17.93 -8.16 -10.31
CA LEU A 255 18.85 -7.25 -9.62
C LEU A 255 20.29 -7.33 -10.14
N ARG A 256 20.75 -8.52 -10.52
CA ARG A 256 22.10 -8.73 -11.08
C ARG A 256 22.32 -7.95 -12.36
N GLU A 257 21.32 -7.89 -13.23
CA GLU A 257 21.38 -7.13 -14.48
C GLU A 257 21.31 -5.64 -14.23
N ARG A 258 20.49 -5.19 -13.27
CA ARG A 258 20.45 -3.77 -12.85
C ARG A 258 21.80 -3.32 -12.30
N PHE A 259 22.44 -4.13 -11.45
CA PHE A 259 23.78 -3.83 -10.95
C PHE A 259 24.84 -3.87 -12.06
N ARG A 260 24.73 -4.80 -13.02
CA ARG A 260 25.64 -4.87 -14.17
C ARG A 260 25.49 -3.63 -15.07
N ALA A 261 24.26 -3.22 -15.39
CA ALA A 261 23.98 -2.02 -16.18
C ALA A 261 24.42 -0.73 -15.46
N ALA A 262 24.20 -0.64 -14.15
CA ALA A 262 24.66 0.50 -13.35
C ALA A 262 26.19 0.58 -13.29
N ARG A 263 26.89 -0.56 -13.17
CA ARG A 263 28.36 -0.62 -13.25
C ARG A 263 28.87 -0.26 -14.64
N ALA A 264 28.22 -0.73 -15.70
CA ALA A 264 28.57 -0.38 -17.08
C ALA A 264 28.41 1.12 -17.34
N LYS A 265 27.29 1.74 -16.92
CA LYS A 265 27.08 3.19 -17.02
C LYS A 265 28.10 4.01 -16.19
N LYS A 266 28.55 3.48 -15.05
CA LYS A 266 29.58 4.12 -14.23
C LYS A 266 30.99 4.00 -14.83
N ALA A 267 31.25 2.97 -15.64
CA ALA A 267 32.54 2.76 -16.29
C ALA A 267 32.72 3.56 -17.59
N ILE A 268 31.63 4.05 -18.17
CA ILE A 268 31.61 4.87 -19.41
C ILE A 268 31.72 6.38 -19.08
N ARG A 269 31.67 6.75 -17.80
CA ARG A 269 31.80 8.13 -17.31
C ARG A 269 33.13 8.32 -16.61
#